data_AF-A0A7S4GQC9-F1
#
_entry.id   AF-A0A7S4GQC9-F1
#
_cell.length_a   1.000
_cell.length_b   1.000
_cell.length_c   1.000
_cell.angle_alpha   90.00
_cell.angle_beta   90.00
_cell.angle_gamma   90.00
#
_symmetry.space_group_name_H-M   'P 1'
#
loop_
_entity.id
_entity.type
_entity.pdbx_description
1 polymer ?
#
loop_
_entity_poly.entity_id
_entity_poly.type
_entity_poly.pdbx_seq_one_letter_code
_entity_poly.pdbx_strand_id
1 'polypeptide(L)'
;VHVAQVLVCVFSLAMAANSGGSGHEKISKVERVYNPKAHRIMLSHMHQPSTTTFASTSSVPLLQQIDSTAGQGARTHDISHLRDKSTFLPPRIPPSRIPPEDHIFEKTFMPKDAGSVFREDKQWHTVVFPSAQPSSRTDAVLLDKWISRSLDQYAMTMANKGELTEAVEGLVPILSIGLHEVVRQVTHKCLERGTVLEKIWRAYVELFDRVLQEMKAALATHRAKAEEVQSQLAEAQDSLDQMRRSHPQKMQALISDLERKFLQRQRELEDDLKQREYENLKLSENVREHHNAVELWYPNFSIYQQSSIRQTLPDKSERQAAPAAAQPTVDTAQEDAEVALSRDFKRLLNALPPDKRRAIGKQLASLLLKDDGKDDKALEGGANEVASSKLQQQILQQEKEIQQLQRELEGMQS
;
A
#
# COMPACT_ATOMS: atom_id res chain seq x y z
N VAL A 1 22.03 20.36 -8.42
CA VAL A 1 22.85 21.60 -8.49
C VAL A 1 24.05 21.59 -7.53
N HIS A 2 24.08 20.77 -6.46
CA HIS A 2 25.26 20.69 -5.56
C HIS A 2 26.37 19.69 -5.93
N VAL A 3 26.25 18.94 -7.03
CA VAL A 3 27.29 17.96 -7.45
C VAL A 3 28.33 18.57 -8.40
N ALA A 4 28.06 19.75 -8.97
CA ALA A 4 28.95 20.40 -9.95
C ALA A 4 30.16 21.13 -9.32
N GLN A 5 30.17 21.35 -8.00
CA GLN A 5 31.20 22.17 -7.35
C GLN A 5 32.42 21.37 -6.83
N VAL A 6 32.32 20.05 -6.76
CA VAL A 6 33.39 19.18 -6.22
C VAL A 6 34.41 18.75 -7.31
N LEU A 7 34.04 18.85 -8.59
CA LEU A 7 34.88 18.42 -9.72
C LEU A 7 36.00 19.38 -10.10
N VAL A 8 35.99 20.64 -9.64
CA VAL A 8 37.00 21.65 -10.02
C VAL A 8 38.24 21.62 -9.11
N CYS A 9 38.18 21.04 -7.92
CA CYS A 9 39.31 21.05 -6.97
C CYS A 9 40.30 19.87 -7.12
N VAL A 10 39.94 18.77 -7.76
CA VAL A 10 40.80 17.56 -7.78
C VAL A 10 41.78 17.55 -8.96
N PHE A 11 41.60 18.39 -9.97
CA PHE A 11 42.44 18.38 -11.18
C PHE A 11 43.74 19.21 -11.10
N SER A 12 43.96 19.98 -10.02
CA SER A 12 45.12 20.90 -9.90
C SER A 12 46.33 20.38 -9.12
N LEU A 13 46.31 19.15 -8.59
CA LEU A 13 47.36 18.69 -7.64
C LEU A 13 48.23 17.49 -8.09
N ALA A 14 48.21 17.10 -9.37
CA ALA A 14 48.92 15.90 -9.85
C ALA A 14 49.91 16.14 -11.01
N MET A 15 50.57 17.29 -11.05
CA MET A 15 51.61 17.60 -12.05
C MET A 15 52.81 18.35 -11.44
N ALA A 16 53.43 17.78 -10.41
CA ALA A 16 54.73 18.28 -9.90
C ALA A 16 55.53 17.17 -9.22
N ALA A 17 56.24 16.35 -9.99
CA ALA A 17 57.48 15.68 -9.59
C ALA A 17 58.01 14.76 -10.72
N ASN A 18 58.89 15.27 -11.59
CA ASN A 18 60.08 14.53 -12.01
C ASN A 18 60.98 15.42 -12.88
N SER A 19 62.06 15.96 -12.31
CA SER A 19 63.15 16.57 -13.06
C SER A 19 64.48 16.15 -12.44
N GLY A 20 65.24 15.34 -13.18
CA GLY A 20 66.57 14.90 -12.79
C GLY A 20 67.24 14.15 -13.93
N GLY A 21 68.10 14.84 -14.68
CA GLY A 21 68.85 14.25 -15.78
C GLY A 21 69.65 15.28 -16.57
N SER A 22 70.79 15.70 -16.02
CA SER A 22 71.71 16.67 -16.62
C SER A 22 72.64 15.99 -17.64
N GLY A 23 72.40 16.23 -18.93
CA GLY A 23 73.35 15.97 -20.01
C GLY A 23 73.72 17.28 -20.71
N HIS A 24 74.79 17.94 -20.25
CA HIS A 24 75.30 19.15 -20.89
C HIS A 24 76.16 18.78 -22.11
N GLU A 25 75.55 18.74 -23.29
CA GLU A 25 76.29 18.87 -24.54
C GLU A 25 76.72 20.33 -24.74
N LYS A 26 78.02 20.54 -24.97
CA LYS A 26 78.61 21.84 -25.26
C LYS A 26 78.10 22.36 -26.60
N ILE A 27 77.07 23.20 -26.55
CA ILE A 27 76.62 23.99 -27.69
C ILE A 27 77.75 24.99 -28.03
N SER A 28 78.28 24.89 -29.24
CA SER A 28 79.26 25.80 -29.81
C SER A 28 78.79 27.24 -29.63
N LYS A 29 79.62 28.12 -29.07
CA LYS A 29 79.32 29.56 -28.90
C LYS A 29 78.95 30.16 -30.26
N VAL A 30 77.66 30.34 -30.47
CA VAL A 30 77.12 31.12 -31.58
C VAL A 30 77.46 32.58 -31.27
N GLU A 31 78.38 33.18 -32.02
CA GLU A 31 78.57 34.62 -31.99
C GLU A 31 77.24 35.28 -32.37
N ARG A 32 76.68 36.06 -31.44
CA ARG A 32 75.44 36.78 -31.67
C ARG A 32 75.73 37.89 -32.66
N VAL A 33 75.32 37.70 -33.91
CA VAL A 33 75.27 38.77 -34.91
C VAL A 33 74.17 39.74 -34.47
N TYR A 34 74.57 40.79 -33.75
CA TYR A 34 73.66 41.82 -33.25
C TYR A 34 73.27 42.74 -34.41
N ASN A 35 71.99 42.71 -34.80
CA ASN A 35 71.44 43.68 -35.73
C ASN A 35 70.88 44.88 -34.94
N PRO A 36 71.60 46.01 -34.87
CA PRO A 36 71.18 47.16 -34.06
C PRO A 36 69.85 47.76 -34.52
N LYS A 37 69.47 47.59 -35.80
CA LYS A 37 68.21 48.10 -36.34
C LYS A 37 67.02 47.28 -35.85
N ALA A 38 67.10 45.94 -35.93
CA ALA A 38 66.08 45.05 -35.39
C ALA A 38 65.87 45.27 -33.88
N HIS A 39 66.97 45.43 -33.14
CA HIS A 39 66.91 45.70 -31.70
C HIS A 39 66.24 47.04 -31.39
N ARG A 40 66.48 48.08 -32.19
CA ARG A 40 65.82 49.39 -32.04
C ARG A 40 64.31 49.29 -32.31
N ILE A 41 63.88 48.52 -33.31
CA ILE A 41 62.45 48.28 -33.61
C ILE A 41 61.76 47.54 -32.45
N MET A 42 62.41 46.52 -31.90
CA MET A 42 61.90 45.81 -30.72
C MET A 42 61.75 46.73 -29.51
N LEU A 43 62.78 47.54 -29.22
CA LEU A 43 62.73 48.48 -28.10
C LEU A 43 61.66 49.57 -28.28
N SER A 44 61.46 50.08 -29.50
CA SER A 44 60.39 51.07 -29.75
C SER A 44 58.99 50.50 -29.51
N HIS A 45 58.79 49.20 -29.78
CA HIS A 45 57.51 48.55 -29.53
C HIS A 45 57.33 48.12 -28.06
N MET A 46 58.40 47.82 -27.33
CA MET A 46 58.30 47.50 -25.89
C MET A 46 57.98 48.72 -25.02
N HIS A 47 58.28 49.94 -25.48
CA HIS A 47 58.03 51.18 -24.72
C HIS A 47 56.75 51.92 -25.13
N GLN A 48 55.95 51.35 -26.02
CA GLN A 48 54.56 51.78 -26.23
C GLN A 48 53.64 50.91 -25.38
N PRO A 49 53.18 51.38 -24.20
CA PRO A 49 52.19 50.66 -23.41
C PRO A 49 50.87 50.61 -24.21
N SER A 50 50.67 49.52 -24.93
CA SER A 50 49.47 49.29 -25.71
C SER A 50 48.34 48.99 -24.74
N THR A 51 47.46 49.97 -24.49
CA THR A 51 46.25 49.87 -23.66
C THR A 51 45.09 49.13 -24.33
N THR A 52 45.38 48.24 -25.30
CA THR A 52 44.37 47.49 -26.03
C THR A 52 44.49 46.01 -25.73
N THR A 53 43.54 45.56 -24.92
CA THR A 53 43.15 44.20 -24.56
C THR A 53 43.20 43.22 -25.74
N PHE A 54 43.84 42.07 -25.50
CA PHE A 54 43.74 40.77 -26.19
C PHE A 54 42.74 40.67 -27.37
N ALA A 55 43.15 41.15 -28.55
CA ALA A 55 42.57 40.75 -29.83
C ALA A 55 43.72 40.25 -30.73
N SER A 56 44.05 38.98 -30.57
CA SER A 56 45.19 38.33 -31.22
C SER A 56 44.87 37.97 -32.69
N THR A 57 44.99 38.92 -33.61
CA THR A 57 45.08 38.61 -35.06
C THR A 57 45.99 39.54 -35.88
N SER A 58 46.70 40.51 -35.30
CA SER A 58 47.55 41.45 -36.05
C SER A 58 48.99 41.56 -35.54
N SER A 59 49.65 40.45 -35.20
CA SER A 59 51.10 40.42 -34.89
C SER A 59 52.01 40.49 -36.14
N VAL A 60 51.43 40.49 -37.33
CA VAL A 60 52.12 40.52 -38.63
C VAL A 60 52.98 41.77 -38.88
N PRO A 61 52.62 43.01 -38.44
CA PRO A 61 53.38 44.22 -38.79
C PRO A 61 54.78 44.29 -38.18
N LEU A 62 54.95 43.81 -36.93
CA LEU A 62 56.23 43.87 -36.22
C LEU A 62 57.25 42.91 -36.83
N LEU A 63 56.83 41.66 -37.09
CA LEU A 63 57.70 40.66 -37.68
C LEU A 63 58.14 41.07 -39.09
N GLN A 64 57.22 41.64 -39.89
CA GLN A 64 57.55 42.15 -41.22
C GLN A 64 58.54 43.33 -41.18
N GLN A 65 58.45 44.21 -40.17
CA GLN A 65 59.43 45.29 -39.97
C GLN A 65 60.79 44.74 -39.54
N ILE A 66 60.85 43.72 -38.69
CA ILE A 66 62.10 43.07 -38.30
C ILE A 66 62.73 42.38 -39.52
N ASP A 67 61.95 41.67 -40.32
CA ASP A 67 62.44 41.01 -41.55
C ASP A 67 62.98 42.01 -42.57
N SER A 68 62.40 43.21 -42.65
CA SER A 68 62.89 44.28 -43.53
C SER A 68 64.28 44.82 -43.13
N THR A 69 64.74 44.55 -41.90
CA THR A 69 66.09 44.94 -41.45
C THR A 69 67.19 43.94 -41.83
N ALA A 70 66.83 42.78 -42.39
CA ALA A 70 67.81 41.86 -42.98
C ALA A 70 68.35 42.47 -44.28
N GLY A 71 69.68 42.57 -44.42
CA GLY A 71 70.28 43.13 -45.63
C GLY A 71 69.92 42.30 -46.87
N GLN A 72 69.64 42.93 -48.01
CA GLN A 72 69.20 42.26 -49.25
C GLN A 72 70.18 41.20 -49.81
N GLY A 73 71.41 41.12 -49.29
CA GLY A 73 72.39 40.07 -49.61
C GLY A 73 72.47 38.93 -48.59
N ALA A 74 71.75 39.03 -47.46
CA ALA A 74 71.61 37.93 -46.52
C ALA A 74 70.64 36.94 -47.13
N ARG A 75 71.17 35.95 -47.87
CA ARG A 75 70.43 34.70 -48.08
C ARG A 75 70.02 34.22 -46.69
N THR A 76 68.76 34.44 -46.34
CA THR A 76 68.07 33.68 -45.31
C THR A 76 68.01 32.26 -45.84
N HIS A 77 69.16 31.58 -45.79
CA HIS A 77 69.16 30.14 -45.75
C HIS A 77 68.27 29.84 -44.57
N ASP A 78 67.03 29.48 -44.84
CA ASP A 78 66.15 28.96 -43.83
C ASP A 78 66.79 27.66 -43.36
N ILE A 79 67.71 27.75 -42.41
CA ILE A 79 68.46 26.61 -41.87
C ILE A 79 67.58 25.85 -40.87
N SER A 80 66.29 26.23 -40.71
CA SER A 80 65.35 25.53 -39.83
C SER A 80 65.28 24.05 -40.19
N HIS A 81 65.10 23.72 -41.47
CA HIS A 81 65.07 22.33 -41.95
C HIS A 81 66.39 21.55 -41.73
N LEU A 82 67.55 22.25 -41.65
CA LEU A 82 68.85 21.63 -41.38
C LEU A 82 69.15 21.52 -39.87
N ARG A 83 68.39 22.24 -39.03
CA ARG A 83 68.42 22.14 -37.56
C ARG A 83 67.26 21.32 -36.99
N ASP A 84 66.29 20.94 -37.81
CA ASP A 84 65.36 19.82 -37.59
C ASP A 84 66.14 18.50 -37.67
N LYS A 85 67.20 18.36 -36.86
CA LYS A 85 67.57 17.04 -36.37
C LYS A 85 66.32 16.49 -35.71
N SER A 86 65.93 15.27 -36.04
CA SER A 86 64.90 14.51 -35.33
C SER A 86 65.26 14.45 -33.83
N THR A 87 64.91 15.49 -33.09
CA THR A 87 64.96 15.59 -31.63
C THR A 87 63.81 14.81 -31.00
N PHE A 88 62.95 14.22 -31.82
CA PHE A 88 62.02 13.19 -31.41
C PHE A 88 62.84 11.97 -30.97
N LEU A 89 63.14 11.91 -29.68
CA LEU A 89 63.43 10.67 -29.00
C LEU A 89 62.38 9.64 -29.47
N PRO A 90 62.77 8.38 -29.74
CA PRO A 90 61.83 7.36 -30.15
C PRO A 90 60.65 7.37 -29.16
N PRO A 91 59.39 7.40 -29.66
CA PRO A 91 58.23 7.56 -28.81
C PRO A 91 58.26 6.47 -27.74
N ARG A 92 58.13 6.86 -26.47
CA ARG A 92 58.12 5.91 -25.35
C ARG A 92 56.81 5.13 -25.40
N ILE A 93 56.85 3.97 -26.04
CA ILE A 93 55.69 3.09 -26.17
C ILE A 93 55.41 2.47 -24.80
N PRO A 94 54.15 2.49 -24.32
CA PRO A 94 53.77 1.75 -23.12
C PRO A 94 54.10 0.25 -23.26
N PRO A 95 54.35 -0.48 -22.15
CA PRO A 95 54.49 -1.93 -22.21
C PRO A 95 53.16 -2.59 -22.62
N SER A 96 53.23 -3.76 -23.25
CA SER A 96 52.02 -4.52 -23.59
C SER A 96 51.36 -5.08 -22.32
N ARG A 97 50.03 -5.24 -22.39
CA ARG A 97 49.20 -5.86 -21.34
C ARG A 97 48.73 -7.26 -21.72
N ILE A 98 49.17 -7.77 -22.87
CA ILE A 98 48.84 -9.13 -23.29
C ILE A 98 49.54 -10.11 -22.33
N PRO A 99 48.80 -11.06 -21.75
CA PRO A 99 49.37 -12.04 -20.84
C PRO A 99 50.50 -12.85 -21.50
N PRO A 100 51.57 -13.20 -20.75
CA PRO A 100 52.73 -13.90 -21.30
C PRO A 100 52.39 -15.27 -21.93
N GLU A 101 51.31 -15.92 -21.49
CA GLU A 101 50.78 -17.16 -22.06
C GLU A 101 50.31 -17.01 -23.51
N ASP A 102 49.91 -15.80 -23.90
CA ASP A 102 49.44 -15.49 -25.26
C ASP A 102 50.54 -14.92 -26.16
N HIS A 103 51.78 -14.83 -25.66
CA HIS A 103 52.90 -14.31 -26.45
C HIS A 103 53.29 -15.31 -27.54
N ILE A 104 53.42 -14.80 -28.76
CA ILE A 104 53.82 -15.60 -29.92
C ILE A 104 55.32 -15.43 -30.11
N PHE A 105 56.06 -16.53 -30.06
CA PHE A 105 57.50 -16.56 -30.24
C PHE A 105 57.87 -17.15 -31.60
N GLU A 106 58.84 -16.54 -32.28
CA GLU A 106 59.49 -17.11 -33.44
C GLU A 106 60.84 -17.70 -33.03
N LYS A 107 61.07 -18.95 -33.44
CA LYS A 107 62.31 -19.66 -33.20
C LYS A 107 63.30 -19.35 -34.32
N THR A 108 64.46 -18.84 -33.97
CA THR A 108 65.49 -18.44 -34.92
C THR A 108 66.85 -18.98 -34.49
N PHE A 109 67.72 -19.24 -35.46
CA PHE A 109 69.09 -19.68 -35.18
C PHE A 109 69.96 -18.54 -34.61
N MET A 110 69.62 -17.29 -34.94
CA MET A 110 70.31 -16.09 -34.46
C MET A 110 69.31 -15.13 -33.79
N PRO A 111 69.73 -14.32 -32.80
CA PRO A 111 68.86 -13.32 -32.19
C PRO A 111 68.49 -12.26 -33.24
N LYS A 112 67.19 -11.99 -33.41
CA LYS A 112 66.71 -10.94 -34.31
C LYS A 112 66.73 -9.58 -33.64
N ASP A 113 66.31 -9.54 -32.38
CA ASP A 113 66.16 -8.32 -31.60
C ASP A 113 66.82 -8.43 -30.22
N ALA A 114 67.03 -7.29 -29.56
CA ALA A 114 67.56 -7.22 -28.20
C ALA A 114 66.71 -7.97 -27.15
N GLY A 115 65.44 -8.26 -27.45
CA GLY A 115 64.54 -9.06 -26.61
C GLY A 115 64.58 -10.57 -26.87
N SER A 116 65.47 -11.06 -27.71
CA SER A 116 65.58 -12.50 -28.01
C SER A 116 66.15 -13.25 -26.80
N VAL A 117 65.48 -14.32 -26.37
CA VAL A 117 65.93 -15.17 -25.25
C VAL A 117 66.34 -16.54 -25.76
N PHE A 118 67.55 -16.99 -25.43
CA PHE A 118 68.01 -18.34 -25.76
C PHE A 118 67.40 -19.35 -24.78
N ARG A 119 66.70 -20.36 -25.29
CA ARG A 119 66.02 -21.39 -24.47
C ARG A 119 66.71 -22.75 -24.59
N GLU A 120 66.25 -23.70 -23.79
CA GLU A 120 66.81 -25.06 -23.65
C GLU A 120 66.82 -25.88 -24.95
N ASP A 121 65.96 -25.55 -25.91
CA ASP A 121 65.92 -26.17 -27.24
C ASP A 121 67.05 -25.71 -28.17
N LYS A 122 68.02 -24.96 -27.64
CA LYS A 122 69.20 -24.43 -28.34
C LYS A 122 68.84 -23.49 -29.48
N GLN A 123 67.67 -22.84 -29.41
CA GLN A 123 67.23 -21.84 -30.38
C GLN A 123 66.90 -20.52 -29.69
N TRP A 124 67.09 -19.41 -30.40
CA TRP A 124 66.69 -18.09 -29.94
C TRP A 124 65.18 -17.93 -30.12
N HIS A 125 64.48 -17.52 -29.07
CA HIS A 125 63.07 -17.18 -29.11
C HIS A 125 62.93 -15.67 -29.11
N THR A 126 62.41 -15.13 -30.21
CA THR A 126 62.09 -13.71 -30.32
C THR A 126 60.58 -13.54 -30.17
N VAL A 127 60.13 -12.64 -29.29
CA VAL A 127 58.70 -12.31 -29.16
C VAL A 127 58.26 -11.58 -30.42
N VAL A 128 57.41 -12.22 -31.23
CA VAL A 128 56.81 -11.60 -32.42
C VAL A 128 55.58 -10.80 -32.04
N PHE A 129 54.79 -11.30 -31.07
CA PHE A 129 53.61 -10.63 -30.57
C PHE A 129 53.50 -10.81 -29.06
N PRO A 130 53.36 -9.73 -28.28
CA PRO A 130 53.33 -8.32 -28.70
C PRO A 130 54.70 -7.79 -29.12
N SER A 131 54.77 -7.11 -30.27
CA SER A 131 56.01 -6.52 -30.77
C SER A 131 56.48 -5.31 -29.93
N ALA A 132 57.80 -5.12 -29.87
CA ALA A 132 58.41 -3.91 -29.31
C ALA A 132 58.19 -2.68 -30.21
N GLN A 133 57.94 -2.88 -31.51
CA GLN A 133 57.61 -1.85 -32.50
C GLN A 133 56.27 -2.19 -33.18
N PRO A 134 55.14 -1.95 -32.50
CA PRO A 134 53.84 -2.56 -32.79
C PRO A 134 53.10 -1.90 -33.96
N SER A 135 53.77 -1.61 -35.07
CA SER A 135 53.17 -0.87 -36.20
C SER A 135 53.19 -1.61 -37.52
N SER A 136 53.54 -2.90 -37.49
CA SER A 136 53.48 -3.76 -38.66
C SER A 136 52.04 -4.16 -38.95
N ARG A 137 51.72 -4.40 -40.23
CA ARG A 137 50.47 -5.07 -40.62
C ARG A 137 50.33 -6.42 -39.91
N THR A 138 51.45 -7.12 -39.68
CA THR A 138 51.47 -8.38 -38.94
C THR A 138 50.98 -8.20 -37.51
N ASP A 139 51.36 -7.12 -36.82
CA ASP A 139 50.93 -6.85 -35.44
C ASP A 139 49.41 -6.65 -35.35
N ALA A 140 48.84 -5.92 -36.32
CA ALA A 140 47.39 -5.73 -36.41
C ALA A 140 46.64 -7.05 -36.65
N VAL A 141 47.16 -7.91 -37.53
CA VAL A 141 46.58 -9.23 -37.81
C VAL A 141 46.71 -10.18 -36.62
N LEU A 142 47.82 -10.15 -35.89
CA LEU A 142 48.01 -10.97 -34.70
C LEU A 142 47.13 -10.49 -33.54
N LEU A 143 46.94 -9.17 -33.39
CA LEU A 143 46.00 -8.59 -32.44
C LEU A 143 44.56 -9.00 -32.75
N ASP A 144 44.12 -8.88 -34.00
CA ASP A 144 42.78 -9.31 -34.43
C ASP A 144 42.52 -10.77 -34.07
N LYS A 145 43.47 -11.67 -34.42
CA LYS A 145 43.39 -13.10 -34.05
C LYS A 145 43.34 -13.33 -32.55
N TRP A 146 44.11 -12.57 -31.77
CA TRP A 146 44.09 -12.67 -30.31
C TRP A 146 42.75 -12.21 -29.72
N ILE A 147 42.20 -11.09 -30.21
CA ILE A 147 40.89 -10.57 -29.78
C ILE A 147 39.81 -11.59 -30.13
N SER A 148 39.73 -12.07 -31.38
CA SER A 148 38.73 -13.06 -31.78
C SER A 148 38.79 -14.32 -30.92
N ARG A 149 39.98 -14.88 -30.70
CA ARG A 149 40.16 -16.06 -29.85
C ARG A 149 39.73 -15.80 -28.40
N SER A 150 40.10 -14.66 -27.84
CA SER A 150 39.75 -14.31 -26.46
C SER A 150 38.25 -14.13 -26.29
N LEU A 151 37.59 -13.51 -27.28
CA LEU A 151 36.13 -13.36 -27.32
C LEU A 151 35.43 -14.71 -27.48
N ASP A 152 35.94 -15.60 -28.33
CA ASP A 152 35.38 -16.94 -28.52
C ASP A 152 35.49 -17.77 -27.23
N GLN A 153 36.66 -17.78 -26.60
CA GLN A 153 36.87 -18.45 -25.31
C GLN A 153 35.94 -17.90 -24.22
N TYR A 154 35.77 -16.57 -24.20
CA TYR A 154 34.85 -15.91 -23.29
C TYR A 154 33.40 -16.33 -23.55
N ALA A 155 32.95 -16.33 -24.81
CA ALA A 155 31.61 -16.75 -25.20
C ALA A 155 31.32 -18.20 -24.80
N MET A 156 32.30 -19.11 -24.97
CA MET A 156 32.16 -20.51 -24.53
C MET A 156 32.05 -20.64 -23.01
N THR A 157 32.76 -19.79 -22.26
CA THR A 157 32.68 -19.76 -20.79
C THR A 157 31.36 -19.17 -20.30
N MET A 158 30.84 -18.14 -20.99
CA MET A 158 29.61 -17.44 -20.65
C MET A 158 28.34 -18.17 -21.08
N ALA A 159 28.38 -19.06 -22.07
CA ALA A 159 27.22 -19.87 -22.46
C ALA A 159 26.61 -20.67 -21.28
N ASN A 160 27.38 -20.89 -20.21
CA ASN A 160 26.96 -21.58 -19.00
C ASN A 160 26.55 -20.64 -17.83
N LYS A 161 26.75 -19.33 -17.94
CA LYS A 161 26.49 -18.33 -16.88
C LYS A 161 25.41 -17.34 -17.30
N GLY A 162 24.25 -17.42 -16.64
CA GLY A 162 23.03 -16.72 -17.07
C GLY A 162 22.87 -15.26 -16.66
N GLU A 163 23.86 -14.62 -16.00
CA GLU A 163 23.72 -13.23 -15.54
C GLU A 163 24.45 -12.26 -16.48
N LEU A 164 23.66 -11.45 -17.22
CA LEU A 164 24.15 -10.46 -18.18
C LEU A 164 25.19 -9.50 -17.57
N THR A 165 25.07 -9.16 -16.29
CA THR A 165 26.00 -8.26 -15.61
C THR A 165 27.39 -8.89 -15.46
N GLU A 166 27.47 -10.18 -15.10
CA GLU A 166 28.73 -10.93 -15.04
C GLU A 166 29.34 -11.09 -16.44
N ALA A 167 28.49 -11.27 -17.46
CA ALA A 167 28.89 -11.35 -18.87
C ALA A 167 29.49 -10.04 -19.42
N VAL A 168 29.09 -8.89 -18.88
CA VAL A 168 29.69 -7.60 -19.26
C VAL A 168 31.00 -7.37 -18.51
N GLU A 169 31.04 -7.69 -17.21
CA GLU A 169 32.23 -7.50 -16.38
C GLU A 169 33.43 -8.32 -16.84
N GLY A 170 33.22 -9.55 -17.30
CA GLY A 170 34.31 -10.37 -17.83
C GLY A 170 34.78 -9.97 -19.23
N LEU A 171 33.93 -9.30 -20.02
CA LEU A 171 34.26 -8.83 -21.36
C LEU A 171 35.15 -7.57 -21.34
N VAL A 172 34.91 -6.66 -20.38
CA VAL A 172 35.62 -5.38 -20.27
C VAL A 172 37.15 -5.55 -20.20
N PRO A 173 37.73 -6.48 -19.43
CA PRO A 173 39.18 -6.74 -19.43
C PRO A 173 39.75 -7.10 -20.80
N ILE A 174 39.08 -7.98 -21.56
CA ILE A 174 39.53 -8.44 -22.89
C ILE A 174 39.60 -7.24 -23.85
N LEU A 175 38.52 -6.46 -23.90
CA LEU A 175 38.45 -5.26 -24.73
C LEU A 175 39.46 -4.19 -24.29
N SER A 176 39.69 -4.06 -22.98
CA SER A 176 40.67 -3.12 -22.43
C SER A 176 42.11 -3.47 -22.82
N ILE A 177 42.47 -4.75 -22.82
CA ILE A 177 43.79 -5.21 -23.29
C ILE A 177 43.91 -4.99 -24.80
N GLY A 178 42.89 -5.38 -25.57
CA GLY A 178 42.88 -5.21 -27.02
C GLY A 178 43.06 -3.75 -27.44
N LEU A 179 42.32 -2.83 -26.80
CA LEU A 179 42.46 -1.41 -27.09
C LEU A 179 43.77 -0.81 -26.58
N HIS A 180 44.28 -1.25 -25.42
CA HIS A 180 45.62 -0.84 -24.96
C HIS A 180 46.68 -1.19 -26.01
N GLU A 181 46.57 -2.35 -26.65
CA GLU A 181 47.47 -2.72 -27.74
C GLU A 181 47.27 -1.81 -28.97
N VAL A 182 46.03 -1.51 -29.38
CA VAL A 182 45.76 -0.51 -30.45
C VAL A 182 46.40 0.84 -30.13
N VAL A 183 46.28 1.32 -28.89
CA VAL A 183 46.93 2.56 -28.44
C VAL A 183 48.45 2.46 -28.59
N ARG A 184 49.08 1.32 -28.26
CA ARG A 184 50.52 1.11 -28.51
C ARG A 184 50.85 1.21 -30.01
N GLN A 185 50.06 0.59 -30.89
CA GLN A 185 50.27 0.64 -32.34
C GLN A 185 50.21 2.07 -32.89
N VAL A 186 49.19 2.83 -32.47
CA VAL A 186 48.99 4.23 -32.86
C VAL A 186 50.09 5.12 -32.28
N THR A 187 50.45 4.94 -31.01
CA THR A 187 51.50 5.71 -30.32
C THR A 187 52.86 5.55 -30.99
N HIS A 188 53.17 4.34 -31.49
CA HIS A 188 54.42 4.10 -32.22
C HIS A 188 54.53 4.93 -33.50
N LYS A 189 53.42 5.13 -34.23
CA LYS A 189 53.39 5.95 -35.45
C LYS A 189 53.24 7.45 -35.15
N CYS A 190 52.43 7.80 -34.16
CA CYS A 190 52.12 9.19 -33.79
C CYS A 190 51.70 9.24 -32.32
N LEU A 191 52.60 9.76 -31.47
CA LEU A 191 52.43 9.85 -30.02
C LEU A 191 51.18 10.65 -29.63
N GLU A 192 50.90 11.74 -30.35
CA GLU A 192 49.79 12.64 -30.10
C GLU A 192 48.46 11.93 -30.33
N ARG A 193 48.34 11.17 -31.43
CA ARG A 193 47.14 10.39 -31.74
C ARG A 193 46.93 9.29 -30.71
N GLY A 194 48.01 8.61 -30.29
CA GLY A 194 47.94 7.59 -29.24
C GLY A 194 47.46 8.17 -27.92
N THR A 195 48.00 9.32 -27.52
CA THR A 195 47.61 10.04 -26.29
C THR A 195 46.15 10.47 -26.31
N VAL A 196 45.65 10.99 -27.44
CA VAL A 196 44.24 11.37 -27.60
C VAL A 196 43.34 10.14 -27.53
N LEU A 197 43.70 9.05 -28.22
CA LEU A 197 42.94 7.80 -28.20
C LEU A 197 42.84 7.21 -26.78
N GLU A 198 43.95 7.21 -26.03
CA GLU A 198 43.96 6.77 -24.64
C GLU A 198 43.03 7.61 -23.76
N LYS A 199 43.05 8.94 -23.91
CA LYS A 199 42.16 9.84 -23.16
C LYS A 199 40.68 9.58 -23.46
N ILE A 200 40.32 9.42 -24.74
CA ILE A 200 38.96 9.11 -25.16
C ILE A 200 38.51 7.77 -24.56
N TRP A 201 39.38 6.77 -24.59
CA TRP A 201 39.06 5.47 -24.01
C TRP A 201 38.85 5.52 -22.50
N ARG A 202 39.76 6.17 -21.75
CA ARG A 202 39.61 6.30 -20.29
C ARG A 202 38.28 6.97 -19.95
N ALA A 203 37.93 8.04 -20.65
CA ALA A 203 36.64 8.71 -20.48
C ALA A 203 35.45 7.78 -20.81
N TYR A 204 35.57 6.95 -21.85
CA TYR A 204 34.53 5.96 -22.20
C TYR A 204 34.38 4.87 -21.13
N VAL A 205 35.48 4.31 -20.62
CA VAL A 205 35.46 3.32 -19.53
C VAL A 205 34.87 3.90 -18.25
N GLU A 206 35.25 5.12 -17.88
CA GLU A 206 34.67 5.81 -16.73
C GLU A 206 33.16 6.06 -16.89
N LEU A 207 32.71 6.45 -18.09
CA LEU A 207 31.29 6.60 -18.37
C LEU A 207 30.56 5.26 -18.29
N PHE A 208 31.13 4.21 -18.86
CA PHE A 208 30.55 2.88 -18.86
C PHE A 208 30.44 2.32 -17.44
N ASP A 209 31.47 2.48 -16.61
CA ASP A 209 31.46 2.08 -15.20
C ASP A 209 30.35 2.80 -14.42
N ARG A 210 30.18 4.11 -14.62
CA ARG A 210 29.06 4.87 -14.02
C ARG A 210 27.70 4.31 -14.43
N VAL A 211 27.51 4.03 -15.72
CA VAL A 211 26.27 3.46 -16.24
C VAL A 211 26.01 2.07 -15.64
N LEU A 212 27.04 1.23 -15.53
CA LEU A 212 26.91 -0.09 -14.89
C LEU A 212 26.55 0.02 -13.41
N GLN A 213 27.16 0.96 -12.68
CA GLN A 213 26.85 1.21 -11.27
C GLN A 213 25.40 1.70 -11.10
N GLU A 214 24.94 2.63 -11.93
CA GLU A 214 23.55 3.09 -11.93
C GLU A 214 22.56 1.97 -12.26
N MET A 215 22.88 1.15 -13.27
CA MET A 215 22.05 0.00 -13.64
C MET A 215 21.95 -1.02 -12.50
N LYS A 216 23.07 -1.32 -11.81
CA LYS A 216 23.07 -2.20 -10.63
C LYS A 216 22.24 -1.64 -9.49
N ALA A 217 22.37 -0.34 -9.19
CA ALA A 217 21.60 0.31 -8.14
C ALA A 217 20.09 0.32 -8.46
N ALA A 218 19.73 0.60 -9.71
CA ALA A 218 18.35 0.53 -10.19
C ALA A 218 17.80 -0.88 -10.05
N LEU A 219 18.56 -1.90 -10.48
CA LEU A 219 18.15 -3.29 -10.40
C LEU A 219 17.99 -3.77 -8.95
N ALA A 220 18.87 -3.37 -8.04
CA ALA A 220 18.71 -3.63 -6.60
C ALA A 220 17.44 -2.98 -6.04
N THR A 221 17.14 -1.75 -6.43
CA THR A 221 15.92 -1.04 -6.03
C THR A 221 14.66 -1.74 -6.55
N HIS A 222 14.68 -2.22 -7.80
CA HIS A 222 13.58 -2.99 -8.37
C HIS A 222 13.38 -4.34 -7.68
N ARG A 223 14.46 -5.05 -7.32
CA ARG A 223 14.38 -6.30 -6.54
C ARG A 223 13.74 -6.04 -5.17
N ALA A 224 14.20 -5.03 -4.43
CA ALA A 224 13.62 -4.68 -3.13
C ALA A 224 12.12 -4.33 -3.21
N LYS A 225 11.71 -3.55 -4.21
CA LYS A 225 10.29 -3.25 -4.45
C LYS A 225 9.48 -4.49 -4.82
N ALA A 226 10.05 -5.40 -5.61
CA ALA A 226 9.38 -6.65 -5.97
C ALA A 226 9.16 -7.54 -4.74
N GLU A 227 10.16 -7.63 -3.85
CA GLU A 227 10.04 -8.35 -2.57
C GLU A 227 8.96 -7.73 -1.66
N GLU A 228 8.91 -6.40 -1.55
CA GLU A 228 7.88 -5.69 -0.79
C GLU A 228 6.47 -6.00 -1.34
N VAL A 229 6.27 -5.87 -2.65
CA VAL A 229 4.99 -6.17 -3.31
C VAL A 229 4.62 -7.65 -3.12
N GLN A 230 5.58 -8.56 -3.20
CA GLN A 230 5.36 -9.98 -2.96
C GLN A 230 4.93 -10.26 -1.51
N SER A 231 5.50 -9.56 -0.52
CA SER A 231 5.09 -9.65 0.87
C SER A 231 3.66 -9.13 1.09
N GLN A 232 3.31 -7.99 0.50
CA GLN A 232 1.95 -7.43 0.59
C GLN A 232 0.92 -8.35 -0.07
N LEU A 233 1.28 -8.97 -1.20
CA LEU A 233 0.41 -9.95 -1.87
C LEU A 233 0.16 -11.17 -0.98
N ALA A 234 1.19 -11.67 -0.31
CA ALA A 234 1.06 -12.80 0.61
C ALA A 234 0.15 -12.46 1.81
N GLU A 235 0.32 -11.28 2.41
CA GLU A 235 -0.54 -10.81 3.51
C GLU A 235 -2.02 -10.67 3.07
N ALA A 236 -2.25 -10.11 1.88
CA ALA A 236 -3.59 -9.98 1.32
C ALA A 236 -4.23 -11.36 1.05
N GLN A 237 -3.45 -12.33 0.57
CA GLN A 237 -3.92 -13.71 0.37
C GLN A 237 -4.29 -14.38 1.70
N ASP A 238 -3.46 -14.25 2.73
CA ASP A 238 -3.73 -14.79 4.06
C ASP A 238 -5.00 -14.17 4.68
N SER A 239 -5.18 -12.86 4.52
CA SER A 239 -6.39 -12.15 4.98
C SER A 239 -7.65 -12.64 4.26
N LEU A 240 -7.58 -12.83 2.93
CA LEU A 240 -8.68 -13.41 2.16
C LEU A 240 -9.01 -14.83 2.60
N ASP A 241 -7.99 -15.67 2.84
CA ASP A 241 -8.18 -17.03 3.32
C ASP A 241 -8.78 -17.07 4.73
N GLN A 242 -8.36 -16.17 5.62
CA GLN A 242 -8.94 -16.02 6.94
C GLN A 242 -10.42 -15.60 6.85
N MET A 243 -10.74 -14.64 5.98
CA MET A 243 -12.13 -14.22 5.75
C MET A 243 -12.97 -15.38 5.18
N ARG A 244 -12.42 -16.11 4.21
CA ARG A 244 -13.06 -17.28 3.59
C ARG A 244 -13.37 -18.39 4.58
N ARG A 245 -12.52 -18.59 5.60
CA ARG A 245 -12.73 -19.57 6.68
C ARG A 245 -13.70 -19.06 7.76
N SER A 246 -13.57 -17.80 8.17
CA SER A 246 -14.35 -17.25 9.28
C SER A 246 -15.79 -16.91 8.91
N HIS A 247 -16.07 -16.48 7.68
CA HIS A 247 -17.41 -16.14 7.21
C HIS A 247 -18.42 -17.31 7.35
N PRO A 248 -18.16 -18.53 6.83
CA PRO A 248 -19.10 -19.64 6.96
C PRO A 248 -19.30 -20.05 8.42
N GLN A 249 -18.26 -19.96 9.27
CA GLN A 249 -18.37 -20.25 10.70
C GLN A 249 -19.30 -19.27 11.41
N LYS A 250 -19.14 -17.96 11.15
CA LYS A 250 -20.02 -16.91 11.69
C LYS A 250 -21.46 -17.09 11.21
N MET A 251 -21.64 -17.43 9.94
CA MET A 251 -22.97 -17.67 9.35
C MET A 251 -23.65 -18.90 9.97
N GLN A 252 -22.92 -20.00 10.16
CA GLN A 252 -23.43 -21.19 10.87
C GLN A 252 -23.80 -20.88 12.33
N ALA A 253 -22.96 -20.12 13.04
CA ALA A 253 -23.25 -19.70 14.40
C ALA A 253 -24.54 -18.87 14.46
N LEU A 254 -24.71 -17.91 13.55
CA LEU A 254 -25.92 -17.09 13.48
C LEU A 254 -27.17 -17.93 13.16
N ILE A 255 -27.09 -18.86 12.21
CA ILE A 255 -28.20 -19.77 11.87
C ILE A 255 -28.60 -20.58 13.11
N SER A 256 -27.63 -21.19 13.80
CA SER A 256 -27.91 -21.97 15.01
C SER A 256 -28.52 -21.15 16.15
N ASP A 257 -28.10 -19.88 16.30
CA ASP A 257 -28.66 -18.96 17.28
C ASP A 257 -30.12 -18.61 16.97
N LEU A 258 -30.40 -18.33 15.69
CA LEU A 258 -31.75 -18.05 15.22
C LEU A 258 -32.66 -19.27 15.36
N GLU A 259 -32.23 -20.45 14.95
CA GLU A 259 -32.97 -21.70 15.12
C GLU A 259 -33.35 -21.93 16.59
N ARG A 260 -32.41 -21.72 17.50
CA ARG A 260 -32.64 -21.82 18.95
C ARG A 260 -33.69 -20.81 19.43
N LYS A 261 -33.58 -19.54 19.00
CA LYS A 261 -34.55 -18.49 19.37
C LYS A 261 -35.94 -18.77 18.81
N PHE A 262 -36.03 -19.24 17.57
CA PHE A 262 -37.31 -19.63 16.96
C PHE A 262 -37.96 -20.80 17.70
N LEU A 263 -37.19 -21.85 18.01
CA LEU A 263 -37.69 -22.99 18.79
C LEU A 263 -38.14 -22.57 20.20
N GLN A 264 -37.39 -21.68 20.85
CA GLN A 264 -37.78 -21.13 22.14
C GLN A 264 -39.11 -20.37 22.03
N ARG A 265 -39.23 -19.46 21.06
CA ARG A 265 -40.45 -18.67 20.90
C ARG A 265 -41.65 -19.53 20.51
N GLN A 266 -41.43 -20.55 19.70
CA GLN A 266 -42.47 -21.52 19.35
C GLN A 266 -42.97 -22.25 20.59
N ARG A 267 -42.06 -22.71 21.47
CA ARG A 267 -42.44 -23.36 22.74
C ARG A 267 -43.23 -22.44 23.66
N GLU A 268 -42.78 -21.19 23.81
CA GLU A 268 -43.49 -20.19 24.62
C GLU A 268 -44.92 -19.98 24.11
N LEU A 269 -45.11 -19.85 22.78
CA LEU A 269 -46.43 -19.72 22.17
C LEU A 269 -47.30 -20.97 22.34
N GLU A 270 -46.72 -22.17 22.24
CA GLU A 270 -47.43 -23.43 22.48
C GLU A 270 -47.90 -23.55 23.93
N ASP A 271 -47.08 -23.13 24.90
CA ASP A 271 -47.43 -23.14 26.31
C ASP A 271 -48.49 -22.07 26.64
N ASP A 272 -48.39 -20.87 26.06
CA ASP A 272 -49.41 -19.83 26.14
C ASP A 272 -50.76 -20.32 25.58
N LEU A 273 -50.75 -21.01 24.43
CA LEU A 273 -51.95 -21.60 23.84
C LEU A 273 -52.58 -22.66 24.76
N LYS A 274 -51.78 -23.59 25.29
CA LYS A 274 -52.28 -24.59 26.25
C LYS A 274 -52.89 -23.95 27.50
N GLN A 275 -52.26 -22.88 28.01
CA GLN A 275 -52.78 -22.15 29.15
C GLN A 275 -54.14 -21.52 28.81
N ARG A 276 -54.27 -20.87 27.65
CA ARG A 276 -55.53 -20.28 27.20
C ARG A 276 -56.61 -21.32 26.96
N GLU A 277 -56.27 -22.49 26.42
CA GLU A 277 -57.20 -23.60 26.24
C GLU A 277 -57.71 -24.12 27.59
N TYR A 278 -56.82 -24.28 28.58
CA TYR A 278 -57.18 -24.68 29.94
C TYR A 278 -58.10 -23.65 30.61
N GLU A 279 -57.78 -22.36 30.51
CA GLU A 279 -58.61 -21.27 31.04
C GLU A 279 -59.98 -21.24 30.36
N ASN A 280 -60.04 -21.44 29.05
CA ASN A 280 -61.28 -21.48 28.27
C ASN A 280 -62.15 -22.70 28.65
N LEU A 281 -61.53 -23.87 28.84
CA LEU A 281 -62.22 -25.06 29.34
C LEU A 281 -62.85 -24.80 30.71
N LYS A 282 -62.07 -24.25 31.65
CA LYS A 282 -62.53 -23.91 33.00
C LYS A 282 -63.66 -22.87 32.98
N LEU A 283 -63.53 -21.84 32.13
CA LEU A 283 -64.59 -20.85 31.93
C LEU A 283 -65.85 -21.50 31.37
N SER A 284 -65.72 -22.40 30.40
CA SER A 284 -66.84 -23.13 29.82
C SER A 284 -67.54 -24.02 30.86
N GLU A 285 -66.78 -24.69 31.74
CA GLU A 285 -67.34 -25.45 32.86
C GLU A 285 -68.08 -24.54 33.83
N ASN A 286 -67.49 -23.41 34.24
CA ASN A 286 -68.14 -22.44 35.13
C ASN A 286 -69.43 -21.88 34.51
N VAL A 287 -69.42 -21.55 33.22
CA VAL A 287 -70.62 -21.08 32.50
C VAL A 287 -71.69 -22.17 32.51
N ARG A 288 -71.32 -23.43 32.28
CA ARG A 288 -72.25 -24.56 32.35
C ARG A 288 -72.81 -24.76 33.76
N GLU A 289 -71.99 -24.68 34.79
CA GLU A 289 -72.42 -24.78 36.19
C GLU A 289 -73.39 -23.66 36.56
N HIS A 290 -73.08 -22.41 36.18
CA HIS A 290 -73.99 -21.28 36.36
C HIS A 290 -75.29 -21.46 35.57
N HIS A 291 -75.21 -21.92 34.33
CA HIS A 291 -76.38 -22.19 33.50
C HIS A 291 -77.29 -23.25 34.15
N ASN A 292 -76.72 -24.38 34.58
CA ASN A 292 -77.44 -25.43 35.31
C ASN A 292 -78.07 -24.90 36.60
N ALA A 293 -77.35 -24.03 37.34
CA ALA A 293 -77.88 -23.39 38.53
C ALA A 293 -79.08 -22.49 38.18
N VAL A 294 -78.99 -21.68 37.13
CA VAL A 294 -80.10 -20.85 36.66
C VAL A 294 -81.30 -21.72 36.27
N GLU A 295 -81.11 -22.79 35.48
CA GLU A 295 -82.19 -23.71 35.12
C GLU A 295 -82.84 -24.38 36.35
N LEU A 296 -82.04 -24.75 37.35
CA LEU A 296 -82.55 -25.38 38.58
C LEU A 296 -83.42 -24.42 39.40
N TRP A 297 -82.93 -23.19 39.60
CA TRP A 297 -83.58 -22.17 40.44
C TRP A 297 -84.70 -21.42 39.71
N TYR A 298 -84.58 -21.27 38.39
CA TYR A 298 -85.47 -20.51 37.51
C TYR A 298 -85.80 -21.34 36.25
N PRO A 299 -86.59 -22.41 36.36
CA PRO A 299 -86.88 -23.31 35.24
C PRO A 299 -87.65 -22.63 34.11
N ASN A 300 -88.34 -21.52 34.39
CA ASN A 300 -89.06 -20.75 33.38
C ASN A 300 -88.25 -19.54 32.88
N PHE A 301 -86.96 -19.42 33.24
CA PHE A 301 -86.10 -18.29 32.88
C PHE A 301 -86.05 -18.02 31.38
N SER A 302 -86.01 -19.06 30.55
CA SER A 302 -85.98 -18.91 29.09
C SER A 302 -87.18 -18.17 28.52
N ILE A 303 -88.33 -18.22 29.19
CA ILE A 303 -89.59 -17.59 28.76
C ILE A 303 -89.52 -16.07 28.96
N TYR A 304 -88.94 -15.61 30.08
CA TYR A 304 -88.91 -14.18 30.41
C TYR A 304 -87.53 -13.53 30.21
N GLN A 305 -86.47 -14.28 29.94
CA GLN A 305 -85.15 -13.70 29.61
C GLN A 305 -85.20 -12.87 28.32
N GLN A 306 -86.09 -13.21 27.39
CA GLN A 306 -86.24 -12.51 26.11
C GLN A 306 -87.41 -11.51 26.11
N SER A 307 -88.12 -11.35 27.23
CA SER A 307 -89.24 -10.42 27.32
C SER A 307 -88.76 -8.97 27.54
N SER A 308 -89.68 -8.02 27.34
CA SER A 308 -89.47 -6.58 27.56
C SER A 308 -89.02 -6.23 28.99
N ILE A 309 -89.28 -7.11 29.97
CA ILE A 309 -88.81 -6.98 31.37
C ILE A 309 -87.27 -6.94 31.44
N ARG A 310 -86.57 -7.56 30.47
CA ARG A 310 -85.11 -7.44 30.41
C ARG A 310 -84.65 -6.00 30.17
N GLN A 311 -85.42 -5.18 29.45
CA GLN A 311 -85.07 -3.80 29.15
C GLN A 311 -85.19 -2.87 30.38
N THR A 312 -85.86 -3.31 31.44
CA THR A 312 -85.97 -2.55 32.70
C THR A 312 -84.92 -2.94 33.74
N LEU A 313 -84.15 -4.00 33.51
CA LEU A 313 -82.98 -4.34 34.32
C LEU A 313 -81.79 -3.45 33.90
N PRO A 314 -81.03 -2.87 34.85
CA PRO A 314 -79.91 -2.00 34.52
C PRO A 314 -78.78 -2.83 33.87
N ASP A 315 -78.68 -2.73 32.55
CA ASP A 315 -77.67 -3.43 31.75
C ASP A 315 -76.29 -2.80 32.04
N LYS A 316 -75.36 -3.58 32.61
CA LYS A 316 -73.99 -3.13 32.88
C LYS A 316 -73.03 -3.37 31.70
N SER A 317 -73.52 -3.82 30.55
CA SER A 317 -72.67 -4.05 29.38
C SER A 317 -73.14 -3.27 28.16
N GLU A 318 -72.38 -2.24 27.78
CA GLU A 318 -72.38 -1.69 26.42
C GLU A 318 -72.01 -2.82 25.45
N ARG A 319 -73.00 -3.43 24.81
CA ARG A 319 -72.79 -4.26 23.61
C ARG A 319 -73.45 -3.58 22.43
N GLN A 320 -72.60 -3.24 21.47
CA GLN A 320 -72.91 -2.61 20.19
C GLN A 320 -74.03 -3.34 19.44
N ALA A 321 -74.95 -2.53 18.92
CA ALA A 321 -76.14 -2.92 18.19
C ALA A 321 -75.82 -3.70 16.90
N ALA A 322 -76.52 -4.82 16.71
CA ALA A 322 -76.78 -5.41 15.40
C ALA A 322 -78.25 -5.13 15.04
N PRO A 323 -78.58 -4.96 13.74
CA PRO A 323 -79.87 -4.41 13.35
C PRO A 323 -80.98 -5.45 13.38
N ALA A 324 -82.16 -4.96 13.76
CA ALA A 324 -83.39 -5.70 13.97
C ALA A 324 -83.92 -6.38 12.71
N ALA A 325 -84.29 -7.65 12.84
CA ALA A 325 -85.14 -8.36 11.90
C ALA A 325 -86.42 -8.82 12.63
N ALA A 326 -87.55 -8.25 12.19
CA ALA A 326 -88.95 -8.69 12.32
C ALA A 326 -89.40 -9.39 13.62
N GLN A 327 -90.02 -8.61 14.51
CA GLN A 327 -90.83 -9.13 15.62
C GLN A 327 -92.25 -9.52 15.15
N PRO A 328 -92.80 -10.68 15.57
CA PRO A 328 -94.23 -10.92 15.58
C PRO A 328 -94.90 -10.26 16.81
N THR A 329 -96.20 -10.08 16.71
CA THR A 329 -97.14 -9.37 17.61
C THR A 329 -96.97 -9.68 19.11
N VAL A 330 -96.99 -8.62 19.93
CA VAL A 330 -96.30 -8.48 21.22
C VAL A 330 -97.17 -8.77 22.48
N ASP A 331 -98.49 -8.84 22.37
CA ASP A 331 -99.32 -8.74 23.60
C ASP A 331 -99.54 -10.06 24.37
N THR A 332 -99.53 -11.22 23.73
CA THR A 332 -99.74 -12.51 24.45
C THR A 332 -98.47 -13.07 25.08
N ALA A 333 -97.30 -12.80 24.51
CA ALA A 333 -96.03 -13.30 25.03
C ALA A 333 -95.59 -12.58 26.32
N GLN A 334 -96.10 -11.36 26.59
CA GLN A 334 -95.72 -10.56 27.75
C GLN A 334 -96.41 -11.02 29.04
N GLU A 335 -97.70 -11.36 28.98
CA GLU A 335 -98.43 -11.93 30.13
C GLU A 335 -97.84 -13.29 30.56
N ASP A 336 -97.44 -14.12 29.58
CA ASP A 336 -96.82 -15.42 29.86
C ASP A 336 -95.45 -15.28 30.55
N ALA A 337 -94.70 -14.22 30.25
CA ALA A 337 -93.41 -13.92 30.87
C ALA A 337 -93.54 -13.46 32.33
N GLU A 338 -94.51 -12.60 32.64
CA GLU A 338 -94.77 -12.13 34.02
C GLU A 338 -95.30 -13.27 34.90
N VAL A 339 -96.17 -14.11 34.35
CA VAL A 339 -96.70 -15.29 35.03
C VAL A 339 -95.58 -16.33 35.26
N ALA A 340 -94.69 -16.54 34.30
CA ALA A 340 -93.53 -17.40 34.45
C ALA A 340 -92.57 -16.91 35.55
N LEU A 341 -92.25 -15.61 35.55
CA LEU A 341 -91.40 -14.98 36.55
C LEU A 341 -91.98 -15.10 37.97
N SER A 342 -93.28 -14.82 38.13
CA SER A 342 -93.95 -14.91 39.42
C SER A 342 -94.02 -16.35 39.95
N ARG A 343 -94.14 -17.36 39.08
CA ARG A 343 -94.06 -18.79 39.46
C ARG A 343 -92.68 -19.15 40.00
N ASP A 344 -91.60 -18.74 39.32
CA ASP A 344 -90.24 -19.00 39.76
C ASP A 344 -89.92 -18.27 41.07
N PHE A 345 -90.35 -17.01 41.20
CA PHE A 345 -90.23 -16.24 42.44
C PHE A 345 -90.98 -16.89 43.61
N LYS A 346 -92.20 -17.36 43.39
CA LYS A 346 -92.98 -18.10 44.39
C LYS A 346 -92.28 -19.40 44.80
N ARG A 347 -91.69 -20.14 43.86
CA ARG A 347 -90.91 -21.36 44.14
C ARG A 347 -89.69 -21.05 45.01
N LEU A 348 -88.94 -20.00 44.68
CA LEU A 348 -87.79 -19.54 45.47
C LEU A 348 -88.18 -19.18 46.91
N LEU A 349 -89.24 -18.39 47.09
CA LEU A 349 -89.73 -18.03 48.41
C LEU A 349 -90.08 -19.29 49.22
N ASN A 350 -90.71 -20.28 48.59
CA ASN A 350 -91.09 -21.53 49.27
C ASN A 350 -89.90 -22.41 49.66
N ALA A 351 -88.80 -22.37 48.90
CA ALA A 351 -87.57 -23.12 49.22
C ALA A 351 -86.80 -22.53 50.42
N LEU A 352 -87.06 -21.27 50.79
CA LEU A 352 -86.37 -20.60 51.90
C LEU A 352 -87.02 -20.91 53.26
N PRO A 353 -86.20 -21.04 54.33
CA PRO A 353 -86.68 -21.10 55.70
C PRO A 353 -87.59 -19.90 56.02
N PRO A 354 -88.63 -20.08 56.85
CA PRO A 354 -89.63 -19.07 57.13
C PRO A 354 -89.03 -17.76 57.69
N ASP A 355 -87.94 -17.85 58.45
CA ASP A 355 -87.27 -16.67 59.02
C ASP A 355 -86.60 -15.82 57.93
N LYS A 356 -86.00 -16.46 56.92
CA LYS A 356 -85.42 -15.76 55.77
C LYS A 356 -86.50 -15.18 54.86
N ARG A 357 -87.62 -15.87 54.67
CA ARG A 357 -88.79 -15.31 53.96
C ARG A 357 -89.32 -14.05 54.63
N ARG A 358 -89.42 -14.05 55.97
CA ARG A 358 -89.86 -12.88 56.73
C ARG A 358 -88.86 -11.72 56.60
N ALA A 359 -87.56 -12.00 56.62
CA ALA A 359 -86.53 -10.99 56.41
C ALA A 359 -86.59 -10.38 54.99
N ILE A 360 -86.70 -11.22 53.95
CA ILE A 360 -86.86 -10.78 52.55
C ILE A 360 -88.16 -10.00 52.38
N GLY A 361 -89.26 -10.48 52.96
CA GLY A 361 -90.55 -9.78 52.96
C GLY A 361 -90.46 -8.40 53.63
N LYS A 362 -89.71 -8.26 54.73
CA LYS A 362 -89.45 -6.96 55.38
C LYS A 362 -88.63 -6.02 54.49
N GLN A 363 -87.62 -6.53 53.79
CA GLN A 363 -86.78 -5.73 52.89
C GLN A 363 -87.54 -5.32 51.62
N LEU A 364 -88.27 -6.24 51.00
CA LEU A 364 -89.15 -5.94 49.85
C LEU A 364 -90.26 -4.97 50.25
N ALA A 365 -90.87 -5.15 51.42
CA ALA A 365 -91.80 -4.17 51.96
C ALA A 365 -91.12 -2.81 52.12
N SER A 366 -89.89 -2.75 52.66
CA SER A 366 -89.17 -1.48 52.75
C SER A 366 -88.84 -0.88 51.38
N LEU A 367 -88.52 -1.68 50.35
CA LEU A 367 -88.21 -1.18 49.00
C LEU A 367 -89.47 -0.69 48.29
N LEU A 368 -90.57 -1.45 48.38
CA LEU A 368 -91.87 -1.07 47.83
C LEU A 368 -92.50 0.11 48.58
N LEU A 369 -92.11 0.35 49.84
CA LEU A 369 -92.51 1.50 50.65
C LEU A 369 -91.49 2.65 50.63
N LYS A 370 -90.30 2.45 50.06
CA LYS A 370 -89.24 3.46 49.87
C LYS A 370 -89.32 4.02 48.45
N ASP A 371 -90.54 4.26 48.00
CA ASP A 371 -90.87 5.10 46.86
C ASP A 371 -91.52 6.39 47.36
N ASP A 372 -90.88 7.01 48.35
CA ASP A 372 -91.03 8.42 48.65
C ASP A 372 -89.72 8.92 49.28
N GLY A 373 -89.12 9.91 48.60
CA GLY A 373 -87.73 10.27 48.75
C GLY A 373 -87.27 10.67 50.16
N LYS A 374 -86.06 10.23 50.51
CA LYS A 374 -85.07 11.06 51.21
C LYS A 374 -83.71 10.38 51.19
N ASP A 375 -82.73 11.19 50.78
CA ASP A 375 -81.30 10.97 50.97
C ASP A 375 -80.99 10.60 52.41
N ASP A 376 -80.18 9.55 52.60
CA ASP A 376 -79.24 9.51 53.72
C ASP A 376 -77.88 9.04 53.21
N LYS A 377 -77.03 10.05 53.05
CA LYS A 377 -75.57 9.95 53.02
C LYS A 377 -75.08 9.42 54.38
N ALA A 378 -73.90 8.83 54.29
CA ALA A 378 -72.98 8.49 55.38
C ALA A 378 -73.24 7.16 56.08
N LEU A 379 -72.43 6.16 55.74
CA LEU A 379 -71.53 5.47 56.66
C LEU A 379 -70.86 4.30 55.92
N GLU A 380 -69.72 4.56 55.27
CA GLU A 380 -68.68 3.54 54.98
C GLU A 380 -67.45 4.23 54.35
N GLY A 381 -66.74 5.04 55.15
CA GLY A 381 -65.56 5.80 54.69
C GLY A 381 -64.24 5.49 55.39
N GLY A 382 -64.23 4.67 56.45
CA GLY A 382 -63.06 4.57 57.34
C GLY A 382 -62.03 3.49 56.98
N ALA A 383 -62.43 2.42 56.29
CA ALA A 383 -61.54 1.27 56.05
C ALA A 383 -60.76 1.34 54.73
N ASN A 384 -61.25 2.13 53.76
CA ASN A 384 -60.69 2.17 52.41
C ASN A 384 -59.52 3.17 52.27
N GLU A 385 -59.46 4.19 53.14
CA GLU A 385 -58.41 5.23 53.07
C GLU A 385 -57.05 4.71 53.55
N VAL A 386 -57.04 3.83 54.56
CA VAL A 386 -55.81 3.18 55.06
C VAL A 386 -55.29 2.14 54.06
N ALA A 387 -56.18 1.41 53.38
CA ALA A 387 -55.80 0.45 52.34
C ALA A 387 -55.25 1.17 51.09
N SER A 388 -55.88 2.27 50.68
CA SER A 388 -55.44 3.11 49.56
C SER A 388 -54.07 3.74 49.81
N SER A 389 -53.83 4.27 51.03
CA SER A 389 -52.54 4.85 51.42
C SER A 389 -51.41 3.81 51.41
N LYS A 390 -51.68 2.58 51.87
CA LYS A 390 -50.70 1.49 51.86
C LYS A 390 -50.37 1.01 50.45
N LEU A 391 -51.37 0.99 49.55
CA LEU A 391 -51.18 0.67 48.14
C LEU A 391 -50.35 1.74 47.42
N GLN A 392 -50.61 3.03 47.69
CA GLN A 392 -49.83 4.13 47.11
C GLN A 392 -48.37 4.12 47.56
N GLN A 393 -48.09 3.75 48.82
CA GLN A 393 -46.71 3.54 49.27
C GLN A 393 -46.03 2.37 48.56
N GLN A 394 -46.74 1.26 48.33
CA GLN A 394 -46.18 0.13 47.57
C GLN A 394 -45.88 0.49 46.12
N ILE A 395 -46.75 1.27 45.46
CA ILE A 395 -46.53 1.73 44.09
C ILE A 395 -45.28 2.61 44.00
N LEU A 396 -45.11 3.57 44.92
CA LEU A 396 -43.91 4.42 44.95
C LEU A 396 -42.62 3.65 45.24
N GLN A 397 -42.69 2.59 46.04
CA GLN A 397 -41.55 1.71 46.30
C GLN A 397 -41.14 0.95 45.02
N GLN A 398 -42.12 0.39 44.31
CA GLN A 398 -41.90 -0.36 43.06
C GLN A 398 -41.37 0.53 41.93
N GLU A 399 -41.87 1.77 41.80
CA GLU A 399 -41.37 2.72 40.80
C GLU A 399 -39.89 3.07 41.00
N LYS A 400 -39.43 3.23 42.25
CA LYS A 400 -38.01 3.46 42.55
C LYS A 400 -37.13 2.26 42.17
N GLU A 401 -37.62 1.05 42.40
CA GLU A 401 -36.90 -0.18 42.10
C GLU A 401 -36.76 -0.39 40.58
N ILE A 402 -37.82 -0.10 39.82
CA ILE A 402 -37.80 -0.11 38.35
C ILE A 402 -36.79 0.90 37.80
N GLN A 403 -36.75 2.13 38.33
CA GLN A 403 -35.78 3.15 37.89
C GLN A 403 -34.32 2.79 38.21
N GLN A 404 -34.07 2.02 39.26
CA GLN A 404 -32.73 1.55 39.59
C GLN A 404 -32.29 0.45 38.61
N LEU A 405 -33.16 -0.52 38.33
CA LEU A 405 -32.90 -1.59 37.36
C LEU A 405 -32.70 -1.04 35.94
N GLN A 406 -33.44 0.00 35.55
CA GLN A 406 -33.25 0.68 34.26
C GLN A 406 -31.86 1.33 34.14
N ARG A 407 -31.38 1.99 35.21
CA ARG A 407 -30.02 2.56 35.23
C ARG A 407 -28.92 1.49 35.20
N GLU A 408 -29.12 0.37 35.87
CA GLU A 408 -28.19 -0.76 35.78
C GLU A 408 -28.15 -1.38 34.38
N LEU A 409 -29.30 -1.48 33.70
CA LEU A 409 -29.36 -1.96 32.30
C LEU A 409 -28.68 -0.99 31.32
N GLU A 410 -28.89 0.31 31.46
CA GLU A 410 -28.20 1.32 30.63
C GLU A 410 -26.68 1.30 30.85
N GLY A 411 -26.24 1.10 32.10
CA GLY A 411 -24.82 0.96 32.44
C GLY A 411 -24.15 -0.31 31.94
N MET A 412 -24.91 -1.36 31.62
CA MET A 412 -24.40 -2.59 30.98
C MET A 412 -24.43 -2.53 29.44
N GLN A 413 -25.17 -1.59 28.86
CA GLN A 413 -25.30 -1.43 27.39
C GLN A 413 -24.36 -0.39 26.79
N SER A 414 -23.81 0.54 27.59
CA SER A 414 -22.65 1.38 27.23
C SER A 414 -21.35 0.68 27.56
#